data_AF-A0A1E3S6Q2-F1
#
_entry.id   AF-A0A1E3S6Q2-F1
#
_cell.length_a   1.000
_cell.length_b   1.000
_cell.length_c   1.000
_cell.angle_alpha   90.00
_cell.angle_beta   90.00
_cell.angle_gamma   90.00
#
_symmetry.space_group_name_H-M   'P 1'
#
loop_
_entity.id
_entity.type
_entity.pdbx_description
1 polymer ?
#
loop_
_entity_poly.entity_id
_entity_poly.type
_entity_poly.pdbx_seq_one_letter_code
_entity_poly.pdbx_strand_id
1 'polypeptide(L)'
;MDMSEPRPQPTRRQVQLLTRAGCTVCLRVQAQLADLAAELGFELSTTDVDVAAAAGDTSLRAEFGDRLPVILLDGEEHSYWEVDEPRLRADLARPIFGSPAD
;
A
#
# COMPACT_ATOMS: atom_id res chain seq x y z
N MET A 1 -30.73 12.71 14.89
CA MET A 1 -30.17 11.42 14.49
C MET A 1 -28.66 11.58 14.48
N ASP A 2 -27.98 10.94 15.42
CA ASP A 2 -26.52 10.88 15.49
C ASP A 2 -26.03 9.93 14.38
N MET A 3 -25.53 10.50 13.29
CA MET A 3 -24.88 9.74 12.21
C MET A 3 -23.39 9.85 12.48
N SER A 4 -22.83 8.80 13.08
CA SER A 4 -21.44 8.68 13.47
C SER A 4 -20.49 9.15 12.37
N GLU A 5 -19.95 10.35 12.52
CA GLU A 5 -18.84 10.84 11.71
C GLU A 5 -17.61 9.95 12.03
N PRO A 6 -16.93 9.36 11.03
CA PRO A 6 -15.73 8.59 11.30
C PRO A 6 -14.69 9.54 11.90
N ARG A 7 -14.38 9.35 13.18
CA ARG A 7 -13.31 10.06 13.87
C ARG A 7 -12.03 9.95 13.02
N PRO A 8 -11.32 11.07 12.73
CA PRO A 8 -10.00 10.98 12.12
C PRO A 8 -9.11 10.16 13.07
N GLN A 9 -8.81 8.95 12.63
CA GLN A 9 -7.97 8.00 13.34
C GLN A 9 -6.55 8.60 13.40
N PRO A 10 -5.77 8.40 14.47
CA PRO A 10 -4.33 8.70 14.41
C PRO A 10 -3.79 8.02 13.15
N THR A 11 -3.18 8.81 12.27
CA THR A 11 -2.85 8.44 10.88
C THR A 11 -2.02 7.16 10.88
N ARG A 12 -2.70 6.02 10.74
CA ARG A 12 -2.04 4.74 10.56
C ARG A 12 -1.28 4.86 9.24
N ARG A 13 -0.04 4.39 9.25
CA ARG A 13 0.76 4.28 8.04
C ARG A 13 -0.04 3.49 7.00
N GLN A 14 -0.08 3.99 5.77
CA GLN A 14 -0.79 3.35 4.67
C GLN A 14 0.19 2.52 3.86
N VAL A 15 -0.08 1.24 3.70
CA VAL A 15 0.66 0.37 2.80
C VAL A 15 -0.29 -0.06 1.68
N GLN A 16 0.09 0.23 0.44
CA GLN A 16 -0.67 -0.16 -0.73
C GLN A 16 0.13 -1.15 -1.55
N LEU A 17 -0.46 -2.30 -1.83
CA LEU A 17 0.09 -3.29 -2.75
C LEU A 17 -0.50 -3.10 -4.14
N LEU A 18 0.32 -2.66 -5.09
CA LEU A 18 -0.01 -2.69 -6.50
C LEU A 18 0.18 -4.11 -7.03
N THR A 19 -0.86 -4.62 -7.70
CA THR A 19 -0.93 -5.99 -8.19
C THR A 19 -1.51 -6.07 -9.60
N ARG A 20 -1.58 -7.29 -10.12
CA ARG A 20 -2.33 -7.64 -11.33
C ARG A 20 -2.91 -9.05 -11.21
N ALA A 21 -4.00 -9.28 -11.94
CA ALA A 21 -4.59 -10.59 -12.11
C ALA A 21 -3.56 -11.64 -12.60
N GLY A 22 -3.64 -12.85 -12.05
CA GLY A 22 -2.79 -13.98 -12.43
C GLY A 22 -1.36 -13.95 -11.88
N CYS A 23 -1.02 -13.00 -11.02
CA CYS A 23 0.32 -12.89 -10.43
C CYS A 23 0.45 -13.71 -9.13
N THR A 24 1.04 -14.91 -9.21
CA THR A 24 1.27 -15.77 -8.02
C THR A 24 2.21 -15.13 -7.00
N VAL A 25 3.22 -14.38 -7.44
CA VAL A 25 4.15 -13.67 -6.54
C VAL A 25 3.40 -12.61 -5.73
N CYS A 26 2.45 -11.91 -6.36
CA CYS A 26 1.65 -10.89 -5.72
C CYS A 26 0.79 -11.47 -4.58
N LEU A 27 0.24 -12.68 -4.74
CA LEU A 27 -0.49 -13.36 -3.67
C LEU A 27 0.40 -13.66 -2.45
N ARG A 28 1.67 -14.03 -2.69
CA ARG A 28 2.63 -14.27 -1.59
C ARG A 28 2.99 -12.98 -0.86
N VAL A 29 3.28 -11.92 -1.61
CA VAL A 29 3.55 -10.58 -1.05
C VAL A 29 2.34 -10.06 -0.26
N GLN A 30 1.12 -10.26 -0.77
CA GLN A 30 -0.11 -9.85 -0.09
C GLN A 30 -0.28 -10.57 1.27
N ALA A 31 -0.07 -11.90 1.30
CA ALA A 31 -0.15 -12.66 2.53
C ALA A 31 0.89 -12.19 3.57
N GLN A 32 2.13 -12.00 3.14
CA GLN A 32 3.20 -11.48 4.01
C GLN A 32 2.87 -10.08 4.55
N LEU A 33 2.37 -9.17 3.71
CA LEU A 33 1.94 -7.85 4.15
C LEU A 33 0.75 -7.90 5.11
N ALA A 34 -0.18 -8.85 4.94
CA ALA A 34 -1.31 -9.01 5.85
C ALA A 34 -0.85 -9.46 7.26
N ASP A 35 0.11 -10.38 7.32
CA ASP A 35 0.72 -10.81 8.59
C ASP A 35 1.44 -9.63 9.27
N LEU A 36 2.21 -8.86 8.50
CA LEU A 36 2.90 -7.67 9.00
C LEU A 36 1.92 -6.56 9.43
N ALA A 37 0.80 -6.40 8.75
CA ALA A 37 -0.23 -5.42 9.13
C ALA A 37 -0.83 -5.75 10.49
N ALA A 38 -1.06 -7.04 10.77
CA ALA A 38 -1.54 -7.51 12.06
C ALA A 38 -0.50 -7.32 13.18
N GLU A 39 0.79 -7.48 12.86
CA GLU A 39 1.91 -7.29 13.81
C GLU A 39 2.19 -5.81 14.10
N LEU A 40 2.24 -4.96 13.05
CA LEU A 40 2.79 -3.60 13.10
C LEU A 40 1.71 -2.51 13.12
N GLY A 41 0.45 -2.85 12.82
CA GLY A 41 -0.69 -1.94 12.96
C GLY A 41 -0.85 -0.89 11.85
N PHE A 42 -0.32 -1.14 10.64
CA PHE A 42 -0.56 -0.31 9.46
C PHE A 42 -1.84 -0.71 8.72
N GLU A 43 -2.35 0.17 7.86
CA GLU A 43 -3.50 -0.15 6.99
C GLU A 43 -3.00 -0.68 5.65
N LEU A 44 -3.42 -1.90 5.29
CA LEU A 44 -3.09 -2.54 4.02
C LEU A 44 -4.23 -2.40 3.03
N SER A 45 -3.93 -1.86 1.85
CA SER A 45 -4.82 -1.85 0.69
C SER A 45 -4.17 -2.57 -0.50
N THR A 46 -4.98 -3.00 -1.46
CA THR A 46 -4.50 -3.66 -2.67
C THR A 46 -5.19 -3.08 -3.88
N THR A 47 -4.42 -2.77 -4.93
CA THR A 47 -4.94 -2.17 -6.17
C THR A 47 -4.42 -2.95 -7.37
N ASP A 48 -5.34 -3.52 -8.13
CA ASP A 48 -5.01 -4.12 -9.42
C ASP A 48 -4.86 -3.01 -10.46
N VAL A 49 -3.64 -2.83 -11.00
CA VAL A 49 -3.36 -1.73 -11.93
C VAL A 49 -4.05 -1.93 -13.28
N ASP A 50 -4.37 -3.17 -13.66
CA ASP A 50 -5.07 -3.48 -14.90
C ASP A 50 -6.56 -3.12 -14.76
N VAL A 51 -7.15 -3.37 -13.58
CA VAL A 51 -8.51 -2.92 -13.24
C VAL A 51 -8.59 -1.40 -13.13
N ALA A 52 -7.61 -0.76 -12.47
CA ALA A 52 -7.55 0.70 -12.35
C ALA A 52 -7.47 1.37 -13.74
N ALA A 53 -6.61 0.85 -14.63
CA ALA A 53 -6.51 1.31 -16.01
C ALA A 53 -7.82 1.14 -16.78
N ALA A 54 -8.51 0.00 -16.62
CA ALA A 54 -9.81 -0.23 -17.23
C ALA A 54 -10.91 0.72 -16.71
N ALA A 55 -10.79 1.20 -15.46
CA ALA A 55 -11.68 2.18 -14.86
C ALA A 55 -11.34 3.64 -15.24
N GLY A 56 -10.26 3.87 -15.99
CA GLY A 56 -9.85 5.19 -16.49
C GLY A 56 -8.63 5.79 -15.80
N ASP A 57 -8.07 5.14 -14.77
CA ASP A 57 -6.80 5.56 -14.16
C ASP A 57 -5.64 4.73 -14.69
N THR A 58 -5.05 5.18 -15.79
CA THR A 58 -3.95 4.49 -16.45
C THR A 58 -2.58 4.74 -15.79
N SER A 59 -2.49 5.65 -14.83
CA SER A 59 -1.23 6.17 -14.30
C SER A 59 -0.44 5.06 -13.60
N LEU A 60 -1.09 4.33 -12.69
CA LEU A 60 -0.48 3.22 -11.95
C LEU A 60 0.05 2.12 -12.88
N ARG A 61 -0.72 1.79 -13.93
CA ARG A 61 -0.30 0.79 -14.91
C ARG A 61 0.87 1.28 -15.75
N ALA A 62 0.87 2.55 -16.14
CA ALA A 62 1.95 3.15 -16.93
C ALA A 62 3.27 3.25 -16.13
N GLU A 63 3.19 3.52 -14.84
CA GLU A 63 4.36 3.73 -13.99
C GLU A 63 4.93 2.44 -13.36
N PHE A 64 4.04 1.51 -12.97
CA PHE A 64 4.41 0.33 -12.17
C PHE A 64 4.14 -1.01 -12.86
N GLY A 65 3.45 -1.04 -14.01
CA GLY A 65 2.95 -2.27 -14.63
C GLY A 65 4.01 -3.34 -14.91
N ASP A 66 5.25 -2.95 -15.20
CA ASP A 66 6.38 -3.86 -15.46
C ASP A 66 7.10 -4.34 -14.20
N ARG A 67 6.79 -3.77 -13.03
CA ARG A 67 7.50 -4.01 -11.76
C ARG A 67 6.63 -4.65 -10.68
N LEU A 68 5.45 -5.13 -11.03
CA LEU A 68 4.53 -5.73 -10.07
C LEU A 68 5.09 -7.04 -9.46
N PRO A 69 4.83 -7.33 -8.18
CA PRO A 69 4.13 -6.47 -7.20
C PRO A 69 4.96 -5.25 -6.78
N VAL A 70 4.30 -4.11 -6.56
CA VAL A 70 4.93 -2.89 -5.99
C VAL A 70 4.25 -2.54 -4.68
N ILE A 71 5.03 -2.16 -3.67
CA ILE A 71 4.57 -1.76 -2.35
C ILE A 71 4.78 -0.25 -2.25
N LEU A 72 3.70 0.49 -2.04
CA LEU A 72 3.76 1.91 -1.70
C LEU A 72 3.58 2.08 -0.19
N LEU A 73 4.41 2.91 0.42
CA LEU A 73 4.27 3.35 1.81
C LEU A 73 3.91 4.83 1.81
N ASP A 74 2.72 5.16 2.32
CA ASP A 74 2.16 6.50 2.35
C ASP A 74 2.15 7.20 0.98
N GLY A 75 1.99 6.41 -0.10
CA GLY A 75 1.95 6.87 -1.49
C GLY A 75 3.32 6.90 -2.19
N GLU A 76 4.42 6.65 -1.50
CA GLU A 76 5.75 6.57 -2.10
C GLU A 76 6.17 5.12 -2.36
N GLU A 77 6.83 4.86 -3.50
CA GLU A 77 7.37 3.52 -3.80
C GLU A 77 8.37 3.09 -2.72
N HIS A 78 8.03 2.03 -2.00
CA HIS A 78 8.88 1.45 -0.98
C HIS A 78 9.73 0.32 -1.58
N SER A 79 9.10 -0.72 -2.13
CA SER A 79 9.81 -1.85 -2.75
C SER A 79 8.99 -2.49 -3.87
N TYR A 80 9.64 -3.30 -4.68
CA TYR A 80 9.01 -4.06 -5.75
C TYR A 80 9.54 -5.50 -5.81
N TRP A 81 8.77 -6.41 -6.41
CA TRP A 81 8.99 -7.86 -6.55
C TRP A 81 8.91 -8.66 -5.25
N GLU A 82 9.49 -8.12 -4.17
CA GLU A 82 9.48 -8.71 -2.83
C GLU A 82 9.26 -7.64 -1.74
N VAL A 83 8.92 -8.12 -0.54
CA VAL A 83 8.81 -7.27 0.65
C VAL A 83 10.21 -7.10 1.24
N ASP A 84 10.74 -5.88 1.22
CA ASP A 84 11.90 -5.53 2.06
C ASP A 84 11.42 -5.31 3.49
N GLU A 85 11.18 -6.41 4.18
CA GLU A 85 10.59 -6.44 5.52
C GLU A 85 11.42 -5.71 6.59
N PRO A 86 12.77 -5.83 6.65
CA PRO A 86 13.60 -5.05 7.56
C PRO A 86 13.45 -3.55 7.35
N ARG A 87 13.46 -3.10 6.08
CA ARG A 87 13.30 -1.68 5.75
C ARG A 87 11.89 -1.19 6.05
N LEU A 88 10.87 -1.99 5.71
CA LEU A 88 9.47 -1.65 5.97
C LEU A 88 9.24 -1.41 7.46
N ARG A 89 9.79 -2.28 8.33
CA ARG A 89 9.73 -2.07 9.79
C ARG A 89 10.42 -0.78 10.23
N ALA A 90 11.60 -0.49 9.68
CA ALA A 90 12.33 0.72 10.01
C ALA A 90 11.58 2.00 9.61
N ASP A 91 10.98 2.01 8.41
CA ASP A 91 10.25 3.15 7.89
C ASP A 91 8.89 3.35 8.59
N LEU A 92 8.19 2.26 8.95
CA LEU A 92 6.97 2.29 9.77
C LEU A 92 7.22 2.80 11.19
N ALA A 93 8.39 2.50 11.77
CA ALA A 93 8.77 2.98 13.11
C ALA A 93 9.18 4.46 13.12
N ARG A 94 9.47 5.05 11.96
CA ARG A 94 9.78 6.47 11.85
C ARG A 94 8.50 7.28 12.11
N PRO A 95 8.55 8.43 12.79
CA PRO A 95 7.43 9.35 12.77
C PRO A 95 7.22 9.89 11.35
N ILE A 96 5.97 9.91 10.88
CA ILE A 96 5.55 10.74 9.74
C ILE A 96 5.63 12.18 10.22
N PHE A 97 6.67 12.90 9.83
CA PHE A 97 6.65 14.36 9.94
C PHE A 97 5.77 14.88 8.82
N GLY A 98 4.45 14.86 9.05
CA GLY A 98 3.47 15.38 8.11
C GLY A 98 3.70 16.88 7.93
N SER A 99 4.12 17.28 6.75
CA SER A 99 3.77 18.62 6.26
C SER A 99 2.25 18.60 6.04
N PRO A 100 1.47 19.52 6.63
CA PRO A 100 0.10 19.71 6.18
C PRO A 100 0.14 20.08 4.69
N ALA A 101 -0.70 19.44 3.89
CA ALA A 101 -0.98 19.85 2.53
C ALA A 101 -1.35 21.34 2.53
N ASP A 102 -0.63 22.13 1.73
CA ASP A 102 -1.00 23.49 1.34
C ASP A 102 -2.21 23.44 0.40
#